data_AF-K6XZR9-F1
#
_entry.id   AF-K6XZR9-F1
#
_cell.length_a   1.000
_cell.length_b   1.000
_cell.length_c   1.000
_cell.angle_alpha   90.00
_cell.angle_beta   90.00
_cell.angle_gamma   90.00
#
_symmetry.space_group_name_H-M   'P 1'
#
loop_
_entity.id
_entity.type
_entity.pdbx_description
1 polymer ?
#
loop_
_entity_poly.entity_id
_entity_poly.type
_entity_poly.pdbx_seq_one_letter_code
_entity_poly.pdbx_strand_id
1 'polypeptide(L)'
;MNEIWNQWYPKLVLHEKGHHQLALKIAKKIESTILDMSAETKCSALEIKANAIGHGYLSELDELNKQYDQRTNHGETQGASLFSYL
;
A
#
# COMPACT_ATOMS: atom_id res chain seq x y z
N MET A 1 8.73 26.44 15.09
CA MET A 1 7.61 25.54 14.78
C MET A 1 7.32 25.48 13.28
N ASN A 2 6.99 26.61 12.62
CA ASN A 2 6.61 26.60 11.20
C ASN A 2 7.73 26.12 10.26
N GLU A 3 8.98 26.49 10.51
CA GLU A 3 10.10 26.10 9.63
C GLU A 3 10.37 24.59 9.62
N ILE A 4 10.39 23.96 10.80
CA ILE A 4 10.56 22.51 10.96
C ILE A 4 9.44 21.75 10.24
N TRP A 5 8.19 22.19 10.44
CA TRP A 5 7.04 21.56 9.78
C TRP A 5 7.11 21.68 8.25
N ASN A 6 7.50 22.86 7.74
CA ASN A 6 7.65 23.10 6.30
C ASN A 6 8.73 22.22 5.65
N GLN A 7 9.75 21.82 6.41
CA GLN A 7 10.80 20.93 5.92
C GLN A 7 10.42 19.45 6.02
N TRP A 8 9.84 19.04 7.14
CA TRP A 8 9.49 17.64 7.42
C TRP A 8 8.24 17.16 6.67
N TYR A 9 7.15 17.95 6.65
CA TYR A 9 5.86 17.50 6.14
C TYR A 9 5.89 17.06 4.66
N PRO A 10 6.59 17.76 3.73
CA PRO A 10 6.72 17.28 2.37
C PRO A 10 7.45 15.94 2.25
N LYS A 11 8.35 15.62 3.19
CA LYS A 11 9.05 14.32 3.25
C LYS A 11 8.15 13.22 3.76
N LEU A 12 7.30 13.50 4.75
CA LEU A 12 6.24 12.57 5.15
C LEU A 12 5.29 12.29 3.98
N VAL A 13 4.82 13.32 3.29
CA VAL A 13 3.94 13.15 2.11
C VAL A 13 4.62 12.31 1.02
N LEU A 14 5.93 12.45 0.82
CA LEU A 14 6.69 11.61 -0.09
C LEU A 14 6.68 10.14 0.34
N HIS A 15 6.86 9.87 1.64
CA HIS A 15 6.80 8.52 2.19
C HIS A 15 5.41 7.88 2.00
N GLU A 16 4.34 8.59 2.36
CA GLU A 16 2.96 8.12 2.20
C GLU A 16 2.56 7.87 0.74
N LYS A 17 3.11 8.67 -0.20
CA LYS A 17 2.93 8.41 -1.64
C LYS A 17 3.55 7.08 -2.08
N GLY A 18 4.57 6.59 -1.39
CA GLY A 18 5.12 5.25 -1.62
C GLY A 18 4.12 4.15 -1.27
N HIS A 19 3.51 4.20 -0.08
CA HIS A 19 2.43 3.27 0.29
C HIS A 19 1.25 3.35 -0.68
N HIS A 20 0.88 4.57 -1.09
CA HIS A 20 -0.18 4.77 -2.08
C HIS A 20 0.13 4.07 -3.42
N GLN A 21 1.36 4.14 -3.91
CA GLN A 21 1.76 3.44 -5.13
C GLN A 21 1.69 1.92 -4.99
N LEU A 22 2.07 1.37 -3.83
CA LEU A 22 1.90 -0.06 -3.53
C LEU A 22 0.43 -0.47 -3.55
N ALA A 23 -0.44 0.33 -2.91
CA ALA A 23 -1.88 0.09 -2.89
C ALA A 23 -2.48 0.12 -4.31
N LEU A 24 -2.12 1.09 -5.15
CA LEU A 24 -2.57 1.16 -6.54
C LEU A 24 -2.10 -0.05 -7.36
N LYS A 25 -0.86 -0.51 -7.15
CA LYS A 25 -0.32 -1.69 -7.85
C LYS A 25 -1.13 -2.94 -7.47
N ILE A 26 -1.38 -3.15 -6.18
CA ILE A 26 -2.15 -4.29 -5.70
C ILE A 26 -3.61 -4.21 -6.14
N ALA A 27 -4.24 -3.03 -6.09
CA ALA A 27 -5.61 -2.85 -6.57
C ALA A 27 -5.77 -3.25 -8.05
N LYS A 28 -4.82 -2.88 -8.92
CA LYS A 28 -4.80 -3.30 -10.33
C LYS A 28 -4.62 -4.81 -10.49
N LYS A 29 -3.81 -5.45 -9.64
CA LYS A 29 -3.69 -6.93 -9.64
C LYS A 29 -5.00 -7.59 -9.25
N ILE A 30 -5.67 -7.11 -8.21
CA ILE A 30 -6.97 -7.61 -7.76
C ILE A 30 -7.98 -7.49 -8.91
N GLU A 31 -8.10 -6.30 -9.50
CA GLU A 31 -9.04 -6.03 -10.60
C GLU A 31 -8.78 -6.97 -11.79
N SER A 32 -7.55 -7.02 -12.30
CA SER A 32 -7.22 -7.90 -13.45
C SER A 32 -7.47 -9.38 -13.14
N THR A 33 -7.08 -9.85 -11.95
CA THR A 33 -7.25 -11.26 -11.57
C THR A 33 -8.73 -11.62 -11.43
N ILE A 34 -9.57 -10.72 -10.90
CA ILE A 34 -11.01 -10.92 -10.79
C ILE A 34 -11.67 -10.90 -12.17
N LEU A 35 -11.26 -9.98 -13.05
CA LEU A 35 -11.77 -9.89 -14.43
C LEU A 35 -11.44 -11.15 -15.26
N ASP A 36 -10.30 -11.80 -14.98
CA ASP A 36 -9.87 -13.03 -15.65
C ASP A 36 -10.49 -14.31 -15.06
N MET A 37 -11.37 -14.20 -14.05
CA MET A 37 -12.01 -15.37 -13.46
C MET A 37 -12.93 -16.08 -14.46
N SER A 38 -12.87 -17.41 -14.42
CA SER A 38 -13.85 -18.24 -15.14
C SER A 38 -15.25 -18.08 -14.54
N ALA A 39 -16.26 -18.22 -15.38
CA ALA A 39 -17.64 -18.25 -14.93
C ALA A 39 -17.88 -19.41 -13.96
N GLU A 40 -18.70 -19.16 -12.94
CA GLU A 40 -19.11 -20.18 -11.96
C GLU A 40 -20.60 -20.49 -12.10
N THR A 41 -20.99 -21.68 -11.66
CA THR A 41 -22.39 -22.14 -11.74
C THR A 41 -23.34 -21.37 -10.83
N LYS A 42 -22.82 -20.69 -9.81
CA LYS A 42 -23.59 -19.88 -8.85
C LYS A 42 -22.81 -18.60 -8.52
N CYS A 43 -23.52 -17.49 -8.40
CA CYS A 43 -22.92 -16.21 -7.99
C CYS A 43 -22.18 -16.31 -6.65
N SER A 44 -22.68 -17.11 -5.70
CA SER A 44 -22.02 -17.32 -4.41
C SER A 44 -20.66 -18.00 -4.52
N ALA A 45 -20.49 -18.92 -5.48
CA ALA A 45 -19.20 -19.56 -5.72
C ALA A 45 -18.20 -18.56 -6.34
N LEU A 46 -18.69 -17.68 -7.23
CA LEU A 46 -17.88 -16.61 -7.81
C LEU A 46 -17.44 -15.61 -6.74
N GLU A 47 -18.35 -15.19 -5.87
CA GLU A 47 -18.10 -14.26 -4.76
C GLU A 47 -17.04 -14.80 -3.79
N ILE A 48 -17.17 -16.07 -3.37
CA ILE A 48 -16.18 -16.71 -2.48
C ILE A 48 -14.79 -16.70 -3.12
N LYS A 49 -14.69 -17.06 -4.40
CA LYS A 49 -13.41 -17.09 -5.13
C LYS A 49 -12.81 -15.70 -5.31
N ALA A 50 -13.62 -14.71 -5.69
CA ALA A 50 -13.19 -13.32 -5.87
C ALA A 50 -12.70 -12.71 -4.55
N ASN A 51 -13.41 -12.95 -3.45
CA ASN A 51 -12.99 -12.50 -2.12
C ASN A 51 -11.70 -13.17 -1.66
N ALA A 52 -11.53 -14.48 -1.90
CA ALA A 52 -10.28 -15.17 -1.59
C ALA A 52 -9.08 -14.57 -2.34
N ILE A 53 -9.25 -14.24 -3.62
CA ILE A 53 -8.24 -13.53 -4.43
C ILE A 53 -7.93 -12.16 -3.81
N GLY A 54 -8.96 -11.37 -3.52
CA GLY A 54 -8.82 -10.04 -2.92
C GLY A 54 -8.07 -10.08 -1.59
N HIS A 55 -8.47 -10.95 -0.66
CA HIS A 55 -7.82 -11.09 0.64
C HIS A 55 -6.36 -11.58 0.54
N GLY A 56 -6.07 -12.47 -0.41
CA GLY A 56 -4.69 -12.90 -0.68
C GLY A 56 -3.80 -11.73 -1.08
N TYR A 57 -4.26 -10.89 -2.00
CA TYR A 57 -3.53 -9.71 -2.44
C TYR A 57 -3.45 -8.60 -1.38
N LEU A 58 -4.48 -8.44 -0.54
CA LEU A 58 -4.40 -7.52 0.61
C LEU A 58 -3.33 -7.98 1.62
N SER A 59 -3.22 -9.29 1.85
CA SER A 59 -2.14 -9.83 2.68
C SER A 59 -0.75 -9.57 2.07
N GLU A 60 -0.63 -9.66 0.74
CA GLU A 60 0.60 -9.26 0.02
C GLU A 60 0.89 -7.76 0.20
N LEU A 61 -0.13 -6.89 0.12
CA LEU A 61 0.03 -5.45 0.32
C LEU A 61 0.54 -5.12 1.72
N ASP A 62 0.00 -5.77 2.75
CA ASP A 62 0.44 -5.57 4.13
C ASP A 62 1.93 -5.90 4.30
N GLU A 63 2.38 -6.98 3.68
CA GLU A 63 3.79 -7.38 3.71
C GLU A 63 4.67 -6.40 2.93
N LEU A 64 4.23 -5.96 1.74
CA LEU A 64 4.94 -4.95 0.96
C LEU A 64 5.06 -3.60 1.70
N ASN A 65 4.03 -3.19 2.43
CA ASN A 65 4.05 -1.98 3.25
C ASN A 65 5.05 -2.12 4.40
N LYS A 66 5.05 -3.24 5.12
CA LYS A 66 6.04 -3.51 6.19
C LYS A 66 7.47 -3.48 5.65
N GLN A 67 7.72 -4.10 4.49
CA GLN A 67 9.03 -4.08 3.86
C GLN A 67 9.42 -2.67 3.39
N TYR A 68 8.46 -1.89 2.89
CA TYR A 68 8.67 -0.49 2.50
C TYR A 68 9.03 0.38 3.70
N ASP A 69 8.35 0.19 4.83
CA ASP A 69 8.69 0.83 6.09
C ASP A 69 10.08 0.44 6.55
N GLN A 70 10.38 -0.85 6.64
CA GLN A 70 11.68 -1.34 7.08
C GLN A 70 12.83 -0.79 6.22
N ARG A 71 12.71 -0.84 4.88
CA ARG A 71 13.78 -0.34 3.99
C ARG A 71 13.95 1.18 4.05
N THR A 72 12.88 1.92 4.39
CA THR A 72 12.94 3.38 4.49
C THR A 72 13.21 3.85 5.92
N ASN A 73 13.32 2.92 6.87
CA ASN A 73 13.26 3.15 8.30
C ASN A 73 12.06 4.03 8.69
N HIS A 74 10.86 3.60 8.31
CA HIS A 74 9.61 4.33 8.48
C HIS A 74 9.69 5.77 7.93
N GLY A 75 10.29 5.91 6.73
CA GLY A 75 10.47 7.18 6.05
C GLY A 75 11.64 8.05 6.54
N GLU A 76 12.38 7.66 7.59
CA GLU A 76 13.53 8.42 8.09
C GLU A 76 14.61 8.62 7.00
N THR A 77 14.92 7.58 6.24
CA THR A 77 15.89 7.66 5.12
C THR A 77 15.43 8.59 3.99
N GLN A 78 14.15 8.99 3.99
CA GLN A 78 13.54 9.94 3.07
C GLN A 78 13.41 11.34 3.68
N GLY A 79 13.91 11.55 4.91
CA GLY A 79 13.78 12.79 5.67
C GLY A 79 12.44 12.93 6.40
N ALA A 80 11.66 11.86 6.55
CA ALA A 80 10.37 11.90 7.25
C ALA A 80 10.49 11.66 8.77
N SER A 81 11.68 11.81 9.36
CA SER A 81 11.86 11.82 10.81
C SER A 81 11.77 13.24 11.34
N LEU A 82 10.78 13.52 12.18
CA LEU A 82 10.58 14.86 12.76
C LEU A 82 11.76 15.25 13.67
N PHE A 83 12.34 14.28 14.38
CA PHE A 83 13.46 14.49 15.30
C PHE A 83 14.74 14.92 14.59
N SER A 84 14.89 14.63 13.30
CA SER A 84 16.03 15.10 12.51
C SER A 84 16.04 16.61 12.25
N TYR A 85 14.97 17.32 12.61
CA TYR A 85 14.79 18.76 12.42
C TYR A 85 14.66 19.54 13.74
N LEU A 86 14.65 18.86 14.90
CA LEU A 86 14.63 19.47 16.23
C LEU A 86 16.05 19.80 16.71
#